data_AF-A0A6P6HCK1-F1
#
_entry.id   AF-A0A6P6HCK1-F1
#
_cell.length_a   1.000
_cell.length_b   1.000
_cell.length_c   1.000
_cell.angle_alpha   90.00
_cell.angle_beta   90.00
_cell.angle_gamma   90.00
#
_symmetry.space_group_name_H-M   'P 1'
#
loop_
_entity.id
_entity.type
_entity.pdbx_description
1 polymer ?
#
loop_
_entity_poly.entity_id
_entity_poly.type
_entity_poly.pdbx_seq_one_letter_code
_entity_poly.pdbx_strand_id
1 'polypeptide(L)'
;MSMLRLQKRLASSVLRCGKKKVWLDPNETNEIANANSRQQIRKLIKDGLIIRKPVTVHSRARCRKNTLARRKGRHMGIGKRKGTANARMPEKVSSNRRDFRRTFLRSDGVTEVGTPGGGLRILLQPRIPSQPRAES
;
A
#
# COMPACT_ATOMS: atom_id res chain seq x y z
N MET A 1 -24.16 2.39 40.16
CA MET A 1 -23.53 2.32 38.82
C MET A 1 -24.62 2.29 37.76
N SER A 2 -24.67 3.31 36.89
CA SER A 2 -25.68 3.40 35.83
C SER A 2 -25.32 2.51 34.63
N MET A 3 -26.32 1.89 33.99
CA MET A 3 -26.11 0.96 32.89
C MET A 3 -26.21 1.67 31.53
N LEU A 4 -25.11 2.27 31.06
CA LEU A 4 -25.05 3.07 29.80
C LEU A 4 -25.00 2.24 28.50
N ARG A 5 -25.63 1.05 28.48
CA ARG A 5 -25.61 0.13 27.33
C ARG A 5 -26.34 0.71 26.11
N LEU A 6 -27.45 1.42 26.35
CA LEU A 6 -28.26 2.04 25.30
C LEU A 6 -27.50 3.18 24.62
N GLN A 7 -26.95 4.10 25.42
CA GLN A 7 -26.22 5.28 24.97
C GLN A 7 -24.99 4.87 24.16
N LYS A 8 -24.25 3.87 24.65
CA LYS A 8 -23.11 3.32 23.91
C LYS A 8 -23.50 2.70 22.58
N ARG A 9 -24.68 2.08 22.47
CA ARG A 9 -25.24 1.55 21.22
C ARG A 9 -25.66 2.68 20.27
N LEU A 10 -26.34 3.71 20.78
CA LEU A 10 -26.79 4.86 19.99
C LEU A 10 -25.59 5.67 19.46
N ALA A 11 -24.63 5.98 20.32
CA ALA A 11 -23.38 6.67 19.96
C ALA A 11 -22.59 5.92 18.89
N SER A 12 -22.48 4.59 19.03
CA SER A 12 -21.82 3.72 18.04
C SER A 12 -22.50 3.80 16.67
N SER A 13 -23.83 3.81 16.62
CA SER A 13 -24.61 3.95 15.38
C SER A 13 -24.45 5.33 14.74
N VAL A 14 -24.47 6.40 15.55
CA VAL A 14 -24.32 7.79 15.08
C VAL A 14 -22.91 8.06 14.55
N LEU A 15 -21.87 7.61 15.27
CA LEU A 15 -20.45 7.80 14.90
C LEU A 15 -19.95 6.81 13.85
N ARG A 16 -20.80 5.87 13.40
CA ARG A 16 -20.46 4.76 12.50
C ARG A 16 -19.19 4.03 12.93
N CYS A 17 -19.08 3.73 14.23
CA CYS A 17 -17.92 3.08 14.83
C CYS A 17 -18.36 1.91 15.70
N GLY A 18 -17.46 0.98 16.03
CA GLY A 18 -17.79 -0.14 16.92
C GLY A 18 -17.96 0.31 18.38
N LYS A 19 -18.82 -0.36 19.15
CA LYS A 19 -19.11 -0.04 20.57
C LYS A 19 -17.85 0.11 21.44
N LYS A 20 -16.77 -0.63 21.15
CA LYS A 20 -15.48 -0.55 21.87
C LYS A 20 -14.72 0.75 21.61
N LYS A 21 -14.98 1.44 20.50
CA LYS A 21 -14.34 2.70 20.11
C LYS A 21 -15.07 3.94 20.64
N VAL A 22 -16.25 3.77 21.25
CA VAL A 22 -16.94 4.87 21.94
C VAL A 22 -16.37 4.99 23.35
N TRP A 23 -15.82 6.16 23.66
CA TRP A 23 -15.49 6.59 25.01
C TRP A 23 -16.61 7.49 25.53
N LEU A 24 -16.97 7.29 26.79
CA LEU A 24 -17.96 8.06 27.53
C LEU A 24 -17.22 8.62 28.74
N ASP A 25 -17.43 9.90 29.03
CA ASP A 25 -16.83 10.53 30.19
C ASP A 25 -17.39 9.94 31.50
N PRO A 26 -16.54 9.49 32.46
CA PRO A 26 -17.00 8.94 33.72
C PRO A 26 -17.49 10.00 34.72
N ASN A 27 -17.14 11.28 34.55
CA ASN A 27 -17.55 12.33 35.49
C ASN A 27 -19.00 12.75 35.21
N GLU A 28 -19.37 12.91 33.95
CA GLU A 28 -20.72 13.34 33.53
C GLU A 28 -21.68 12.19 33.19
N THR A 29 -21.60 11.08 33.94
CA THR A 29 -22.41 9.88 33.67
C THR A 29 -23.93 10.10 33.80
N ASN A 30 -24.35 11.05 34.64
CA ASN A 30 -25.76 11.38 34.84
C ASN A 30 -26.37 12.11 33.62
N GLU A 31 -25.64 13.06 33.04
CA GLU A 31 -26.08 13.77 31.83
C GLU A 31 -26.17 12.80 30.64
N ILE A 32 -25.18 11.92 30.51
CA ILE A 32 -25.16 10.88 29.47
C ILE A 32 -26.34 9.92 29.66
N ALA A 33 -26.67 9.51 30.90
CA ALA A 33 -27.78 8.60 31.16
C ALA A 33 -29.14 9.19 30.74
N ASN A 34 -29.33 10.51 30.86
CA ASN A 34 -30.57 11.20 30.48
C ASN A 34 -30.74 11.35 28.96
N ALA A 35 -29.68 11.16 28.16
CA ALA A 35 -29.76 11.22 26.70
C ALA A 35 -30.28 9.90 26.10
N ASN A 36 -31.54 9.90 25.69
CA ASN A 36 -32.24 8.73 25.13
C ASN A 36 -32.40 8.80 23.60
N SER A 37 -32.34 10.00 23.02
CA SER A 37 -32.54 10.24 21.59
C SER A 37 -31.22 10.37 20.82
N ARG A 38 -31.22 10.02 19.52
CA ARG A 38 -30.04 10.16 18.65
C ARG A 38 -29.61 11.62 18.50
N GLN A 39 -30.57 12.55 18.50
CA GLN A 39 -30.34 13.99 18.43
C GLN A 39 -29.56 14.49 19.65
N GLN A 40 -29.93 14.04 20.85
CA GLN A 40 -29.23 14.38 22.10
C GLN A 40 -27.81 13.81 22.10
N ILE A 41 -27.63 12.56 21.66
CA ILE A 41 -26.29 11.95 21.53
C ILE A 41 -25.40 12.74 20.56
N ARG A 42 -25.95 13.31 19.47
CA ARG A 42 -25.18 14.20 18.57
C ARG A 42 -24.75 15.49 19.25
N LYS A 43 -25.57 16.04 20.14
CA LYS A 43 -25.23 17.20 20.96
C LYS A 43 -24.05 16.87 21.90
N LEU A 44 -24.15 15.77 22.65
CA LEU A 44 -23.08 15.30 23.55
C LEU A 44 -21.76 14.97 22.84
N ILE A 45 -21.83 14.52 21.58
CA ILE A 45 -20.63 14.33 20.74
C ILE A 45 -19.98 15.67 20.39
N LYS A 46 -20.79 16.69 20.09
CA LYS A 46 -20.32 18.05 19.77
C LYS A 46 -19.72 18.74 21.00
N ASP A 47 -20.32 18.51 22.15
CA ASP A 47 -19.87 19.04 23.45
C ASP A 47 -18.63 18.30 23.99
N GLY A 48 -18.25 17.16 23.39
CA GLY A 48 -17.02 16.44 23.71
C GLY A 48 -17.13 15.38 24.82
N LEU A 49 -18.33 15.19 25.38
CA LEU A 49 -18.61 14.18 26.41
C LEU A 49 -18.55 12.74 25.88
N ILE A 50 -18.83 12.57 24.57
CA ILE A 50 -18.77 11.29 23.86
C ILE A 50 -17.74 11.38 22.75
N ILE A 51 -16.65 10.60 22.89
CA ILE A 51 -15.50 10.67 21.97
C ILE A 51 -15.32 9.36 21.22
N ARG A 52 -15.02 9.46 19.92
CA ARG A 52 -14.54 8.32 19.13
C ARG A 52 -13.04 8.12 19.37
N LYS A 53 -12.68 7.03 20.04
CA LYS A 53 -11.29 6.60 20.16
C LYS A 53 -10.69 6.36 18.77
N PRO A 54 -9.45 6.83 18.50
CA PRO A 54 -8.81 6.56 17.23
C PRO A 54 -8.62 5.06 16.99
N VAL A 55 -8.53 4.69 15.71
CA VAL A 55 -8.20 3.31 15.31
C VAL A 55 -6.74 3.06 15.66
N THR A 56 -6.44 1.87 16.17
CA THR A 56 -5.07 1.45 16.46
C THR A 56 -4.35 1.24 15.14
N VAL A 57 -3.31 2.04 14.88
CA VAL A 57 -2.55 1.96 13.63
C VAL A 57 -1.37 1.02 13.80
N HIS A 58 -1.21 0.06 12.88
CA HIS A 58 -0.01 -0.77 12.79
C HIS A 58 1.00 -0.13 11.85
N SER A 59 2.20 0.16 12.35
CA SER A 59 3.26 0.76 11.54
C SER A 59 3.72 -0.16 10.40
N ARG A 60 3.86 0.41 9.19
CA ARG A 60 4.38 -0.28 8.00
C ARG A 60 5.90 -0.13 7.82
N ALA A 61 6.61 0.51 8.75
CA ALA A 61 8.05 0.81 8.61
C ALA A 61 8.90 -0.45 8.34
N ARG A 62 8.69 -1.52 9.13
CA ARG A 62 9.41 -2.80 8.95
C ARG A 62 9.11 -3.47 7.61
N CYS A 63 7.84 -3.48 7.20
CA CYS A 63 7.40 -4.02 5.92
C CYS A 63 8.04 -3.26 4.74
N ARG A 64 8.08 -1.92 4.80
CA ARG A 64 8.71 -1.07 3.79
C ARG A 64 10.21 -1.31 3.71
N LYS A 65 10.92 -1.34 4.86
CA LYS A 65 12.36 -1.65 4.92
C LYS A 65 12.68 -3.01 4.29
N ASN A 66 11.90 -4.05 4.63
CA ASN A 66 12.07 -5.38 4.04
C ASN A 66 11.77 -5.39 2.54
N THR A 67 10.74 -4.68 2.07
CA THR A 67 10.41 -4.58 0.64
C THR A 67 11.55 -3.93 -0.15
N LEU A 68 12.13 -2.85 0.37
CA LEU A 68 13.30 -2.20 -0.24
C LEU A 68 14.53 -3.13 -0.27
N ALA A 69 14.77 -3.87 0.80
CA ALA A 69 15.85 -4.86 0.84
C ALA A 69 15.63 -6.01 -0.17
N ARG A 70 14.39 -6.51 -0.28
CA ARG A 70 14.01 -7.55 -1.25
C ARG A 70 14.12 -7.08 -2.70
N ARG A 71 13.79 -5.82 -2.99
CA ARG A 71 14.01 -5.23 -4.34
C ARG A 71 15.49 -5.21 -4.72
N LYS A 72 16.38 -5.02 -3.74
CA LYS A 72 17.84 -5.12 -3.92
C LYS A 72 18.35 -6.58 -3.97
N GLY A 73 17.46 -7.57 -4.04
CA GLY A 73 17.81 -9.00 -4.08
C GLY A 73 18.13 -9.65 -2.73
N ARG A 74 18.07 -8.91 -1.61
CA ARG A 74 18.31 -9.47 -0.27
C ARG A 74 17.12 -10.32 0.20
N HIS A 75 17.35 -11.26 1.11
CA HIS A 75 16.32 -12.17 1.65
C HIS A 75 15.58 -13.04 0.60
N MET A 76 16.23 -13.39 -0.53
CA MET A 76 15.66 -14.24 -1.60
C MET A 76 16.39 -15.59 -1.80
N GLY A 77 17.28 -15.97 -0.88
CA GLY A 77 18.02 -17.25 -0.90
C GLY A 77 17.11 -18.48 -0.77
N ILE A 78 17.66 -19.67 -1.05
CA ILE A 78 16.91 -20.95 -1.17
C ILE A 78 16.06 -21.23 0.08
N GLY A 79 16.63 -21.11 1.28
CA GLY A 79 15.92 -21.36 2.55
C GLY A 79 14.80 -20.36 2.88
N LYS A 80 14.65 -19.26 2.15
CA LYS A 80 13.51 -18.32 2.29
C LYS A 80 12.42 -18.56 1.24
N ARG A 81 12.66 -19.46 0.28
CA ARG A 81 11.68 -19.81 -0.76
C ARG A 81 10.71 -20.83 -0.17
N LYS A 82 9.42 -20.58 -0.34
CA LYS A 82 8.34 -21.51 -0.01
C LYS A 82 7.50 -21.72 -1.27
N GLY A 83 7.05 -22.95 -1.49
CA GLY A 83 6.35 -23.36 -2.72
C GLY A 83 7.28 -23.66 -3.90
N THR A 84 6.70 -24.15 -4.99
CA THR A 84 7.43 -24.53 -6.22
C THR A 84 7.90 -23.30 -7.02
N ALA A 85 8.84 -23.51 -7.94
CA ALA A 85 9.33 -22.44 -8.81
C ALA A 85 8.21 -21.81 -9.66
N ASN A 86 7.34 -22.65 -10.24
CA ASN A 86 6.20 -22.22 -11.04
C ASN A 86 5.17 -21.40 -10.22
N ALA A 87 4.97 -21.71 -8.93
CA ALA A 87 4.09 -20.91 -8.07
C ALA A 87 4.64 -19.51 -7.77
N ARG A 88 5.97 -19.34 -7.74
CA ARG A 88 6.62 -18.05 -7.49
C ARG A 88 6.71 -17.17 -8.74
N MET A 89 6.98 -17.79 -9.89
CA MET A 89 7.07 -17.14 -11.20
C MET A 89 6.47 -18.10 -12.23
N PRO A 90 5.17 -17.97 -12.55
CA PRO A 90 4.54 -18.85 -13.51
C PRO A 90 5.20 -18.79 -14.89
N GLU A 91 5.49 -19.95 -15.47
CA GLU A 91 6.23 -20.05 -16.74
C GLU A 91 5.52 -19.30 -17.88
N LYS A 92 4.18 -19.43 -17.95
CA LYS A 92 3.36 -18.76 -18.96
C LYS A 92 3.46 -17.23 -18.87
N VAL A 93 3.45 -16.67 -17.66
CA VAL A 93 3.59 -15.23 -17.44
C VAL A 93 4.99 -14.75 -17.84
N SER A 94 6.02 -15.54 -17.55
CA SER A 94 7.39 -15.25 -17.96
C SER A 94 7.55 -15.27 -19.49
N SER A 95 6.91 -16.23 -20.19
CA SER A 95 6.90 -16.30 -21.65
C SER A 95 6.20 -15.07 -22.26
N ASN A 96 4.97 -14.78 -21.83
CA ASN A 96 4.20 -13.65 -22.34
C ASN A 96 4.94 -12.31 -22.15
N ARG A 97 5.67 -12.14 -21.04
CA ARG A 97 6.50 -10.94 -20.80
C ARG A 97 7.68 -10.85 -21.76
N ARG A 98 8.30 -11.97 -22.13
CA ARG A 98 9.36 -12.01 -23.16
C ARG A 98 8.81 -11.65 -24.54
N ASP A 99 7.65 -12.19 -24.89
CA ASP A 99 7.01 -11.93 -26.18
C ASP A 99 6.58 -10.47 -26.33
N PHE A 100 5.93 -9.91 -25.30
CA PHE A 100 5.58 -8.48 -25.26
C PHE A 100 6.81 -7.57 -25.38
N ARG A 101 7.94 -7.94 -24.74
CA ARG A 101 9.19 -7.18 -24.87
C ARG A 101 9.74 -7.24 -26.30
N ARG A 102 9.62 -8.37 -26.99
CA ARG A 102 10.02 -8.51 -28.40
C ARG A 102 9.17 -7.68 -29.33
N THR A 103 7.85 -7.63 -29.12
CA THR A 103 6.95 -6.81 -29.94
C THR A 103 7.22 -5.33 -29.72
N PHE A 104 7.43 -4.90 -28.47
CA PHE A 104 7.74 -3.49 -28.14
C PHE A 104 9.01 -3.00 -28.84
N LEU A 105 10.08 -3.81 -28.83
CA LEU A 105 11.34 -3.50 -29.52
C LEU A 105 11.22 -3.47 -31.06
N ARG A 106 10.24 -4.19 -31.64
CA ARG A 106 9.92 -4.10 -33.08
C ARG A 106 9.12 -2.85 -33.42
N SER A 107 8.28 -2.36 -32.52
CA SER A 107 7.48 -1.14 -32.73
C SER A 107 8.27 0.16 -32.54
N ASP A 108 9.34 0.16 -31.74
CA ASP A 108 10.23 1.34 -31.54
C ASP A 108 11.27 1.53 -32.67
N GLY A 109 11.22 0.76 -33.76
CA GLY A 109 12.06 0.99 -34.94
C GLY A 109 13.57 0.73 -34.78
N VAL A 110 14.02 -0.02 -33.76
CA VAL A 110 15.46 -0.35 -33.54
C VAL A 110 15.85 -1.70 -34.16
N THR A 111 15.20 -2.09 -35.25
CA THR A 111 15.68 -3.19 -36.09
C THR A 111 15.92 -2.66 -37.50
N GLU A 112 17.15 -2.22 -37.78
CA GLU A 112 17.65 -2.35 -39.13
C GLU A 112 17.64 -3.85 -39.46
N VAL A 113 16.73 -4.22 -40.36
CA VAL A 113 16.73 -5.53 -41.00
C VAL A 113 18.04 -5.65 -41.77
N GLY A 114 18.98 -6.42 -41.21
CA GLY A 114 20.20 -6.80 -41.91
C GLY A 114 19.84 -7.57 -43.17
N THR A 115 19.90 -6.91 -44.33
CA THR A 115 19.88 -7.55 -45.63
C THR A 115 21.11 -8.44 -45.77
N PRO A 116 20.97 -9.70 -46.22
CA PRO A 116 22.11 -10.56 -46.47
C PRO A 116 22.82 -10.07 -47.73
N GLY A 117 24.00 -9.48 -47.54
CA GLY A 117 24.91 -9.11 -48.61
C GLY A 117 25.00 -7.61 -48.87
N GLY A 118 26.15 -7.02 -48.54
CA GLY A 118 26.51 -5.68 -49.00
C GLY A 118 27.40 -4.89 -48.04
N GLY A 119 28.72 -4.99 -48.25
CA GLY A 119 29.64 -3.84 -48.26
C GLY A 119 29.83 -3.01 -46.98
N LEU A 120 31.05 -3.09 -46.43
CA LEU A 120 31.67 -2.17 -45.47
C LEU A 120 31.25 -0.70 -45.62
N ARG A 121 30.79 -0.06 -44.53
CA ARG A 121 31.03 1.37 -44.31
C ARG A 121 31.27 1.67 -42.83
N ILE A 122 32.53 1.94 -42.53
CA ILE A 122 33.00 2.53 -41.28
C ILE A 122 32.45 3.96 -41.24
N LEU A 123 31.60 4.28 -40.28
CA LEU A 123 31.26 5.67 -39.94
C LEU A 123 31.36 5.85 -38.43
N LEU A 124 32.17 6.85 -38.09
CA LEU A 124 32.65 7.20 -36.75
C LEU A 124 31.56 7.23 -35.68
N GLN A 125 31.90 6.69 -34.51
CA GLN A 125 31.11 6.75 -33.28
C GLN A 125 30.84 8.21 -32.85
N PRO A 126 29.61 8.57 -32.46
CA PRO A 126 29.40 9.78 -31.67
C PRO A 126 29.85 9.53 -30.22
N ARG A 127 30.77 10.39 -29.74
CA ARG A 127 31.19 10.49 -28.33
C ARG A 127 29.98 10.52 -27.40
N ILE A 128 29.90 9.55 -26.49
CA ILE A 128 28.98 9.58 -25.35
C ILE A 128 29.41 10.72 -24.41
N PRO A 129 28.54 11.67 -24.02
CA PRO A 129 28.86 12.63 -22.98
C PRO A 129 28.93 11.92 -21.63
N SER A 130 30.07 12.10 -20.95
CA SER A 130 30.34 11.61 -19.59
C SER A 130 29.31 12.16 -18.59
N GLN A 131 28.55 11.27 -17.95
CA GLN A 131 27.69 11.61 -16.81
C GLN A 131 28.55 12.07 -15.62
N PRO A 132 28.13 13.11 -14.87
CA PRO A 132 28.87 13.58 -13.69
C PRO A 132 28.77 12.57 -12.54
N ARG A 133 29.90 12.35 -11.84
CA ARG A 133 29.97 11.60 -10.58
C ARG A 133 29.06 12.29 -9.55
N ALA A 134 28.12 11.54 -9.00
CA ALA A 134 27.45 11.93 -7.76
C ALA A 134 28.44 11.76 -6.61
N GLU A 135 28.87 12.88 -6.04
CA GLU A 135 29.55 12.91 -4.75
C GLU A 135 28.55 12.73 -3.59
N SER A 136 29.13 12.29 -2.48
CA SER A 136 28.61 11.76 -1.21
C SER A 136 27.55 12.58 -0.49
#